data_AF-A0A956ZGX3-F1
#
_entry.id   AF-A0A956ZGX3-F1
#
_cell.length_a   1.000
_cell.length_b   1.000
_cell.length_c   1.000
_cell.angle_alpha   90.00
_cell.angle_beta   90.00
_cell.angle_gamma   90.00
#
_symmetry.space_group_name_H-M   'P 1'
#
loop_
_entity.id
_entity.type
_entity.pdbx_description
1 polymer ?
#
loop_
_entity_poly.entity_id
_entity_poly.type
_entity_poly.pdbx_seq_one_letter_code
_entity_poly.pdbx_strand_id
1 'polypeptide(L)'
;MFCPYCQMKDSRVLESRVTGEKAVRRRRECESCGKRFTTYERVEVMQILVMKRSGGREPYSREKLRAGISRACAKTNVTAEEID
;
A
#
# COMPACT_ATOMS: atom_id res chain seq x y z
N MET A 1 17.67 2.78 -6.99
CA MET A 1 17.51 3.16 -5.57
C MET A 1 18.73 3.96 -5.19
N PHE A 2 18.62 5.01 -4.39
CA PHE A 2 19.79 5.82 -4.04
C PHE A 2 20.79 5.02 -3.21
N CYS A 3 22.07 5.06 -3.61
CA CYS A 3 23.17 4.45 -2.89
C CYS A 3 23.35 5.16 -1.53
N PRO A 4 23.39 4.44 -0.39
CA PRO A 4 23.56 5.06 0.92
C PRO A 4 24.97 5.66 1.13
N TYR A 5 25.92 5.40 0.24
CA TYR A 5 27.30 5.86 0.36
C TYR A 5 27.62 7.08 -0.51
N CYS A 6 27.16 7.11 -1.76
CA CYS A 6 27.46 8.19 -2.71
C CYS A 6 26.21 8.87 -3.28
N GLN A 7 25.00 8.47 -2.86
CA GLN A 7 23.72 9.07 -3.25
C GLN A 7 23.39 9.02 -4.74
N MET A 8 24.14 8.27 -5.55
CA MET A 8 23.79 8.02 -6.96
C MET A 8 22.65 7.00 -7.08
N LYS A 9 21.85 7.11 -8.14
CA LYS A 9 20.63 6.30 -8.36
C LYS A 9 20.90 4.91 -8.95
N ASP A 10 22.02 4.77 -9.64
CA ASP A 10 22.36 3.59 -10.44
C ASP A 10 22.94 2.48 -9.56
N SER A 11 22.27 1.33 -9.62
CA SER A 11 22.61 0.17 -8.82
C SER A 11 22.13 -1.11 -9.49
N ARG A 12 22.97 -2.13 -9.50
CA ARG A 12 22.66 -3.46 -10.01
C ARG A 12 22.16 -4.38 -8.90
N VAL A 13 21.14 -5.19 -9.16
CA VAL A 13 20.68 -6.24 -8.24
C VAL A 13 21.57 -7.47 -8.41
N LEU A 14 22.19 -7.92 -7.32
CA LEU A 14 23.03 -9.12 -7.30
C LEU A 14 22.25 -10.36 -6.86
N GLU A 15 21.37 -10.21 -5.86
CA GLU A 15 20.66 -11.31 -5.23
C GLU A 15 19.30 -10.83 -4.72
N SER A 16 18.26 -11.65 -4.89
CA SER A 16 16.93 -11.41 -4.33
C SER A 16 16.49 -12.60 -3.50
N ARG A 17 15.98 -12.36 -2.28
CA ARG A 17 15.38 -13.37 -1.41
C ARG A 17 14.05 -12.88 -0.89
N VAL A 18 13.03 -13.74 -0.87
CA VAL A 18 11.78 -13.47 -0.15
C VAL A 18 12.04 -13.56 1.35
N THR A 19 11.52 -12.61 2.14
CA THR A 19 11.70 -12.57 3.59
C THR A 19 10.39 -12.19 4.28
N GLY A 20 9.98 -12.98 5.28
CA GLY A 20 8.64 -12.87 5.87
C GLY A 20 7.52 -13.15 4.86
N GLU A 21 6.28 -12.75 5.19
CA GLU A 21 5.12 -13.01 4.33
C GLU A 21 4.99 -12.08 3.11
N LYS A 22 5.53 -10.84 3.17
CA LYS A 22 5.26 -9.80 2.16
C LYS A 22 6.44 -8.86 1.87
N ALA A 23 7.68 -9.31 2.06
CA ALA A 23 8.87 -8.50 1.77
C ALA A 23 9.89 -9.23 0.89
N VAL A 24 10.61 -8.46 0.07
CA VAL A 24 11.72 -8.93 -0.75
C VAL A 24 12.99 -8.21 -0.33
N ARG A 25 13.98 -8.98 0.12
CA ARG A 25 15.32 -8.48 0.41
C ARG A 25 16.16 -8.56 -0.88
N ARG A 26 16.73 -7.43 -1.30
CA ARG A 26 17.64 -7.37 -2.46
C ARG A 26 19.03 -6.92 -2.03
N ARG A 27 20.06 -7.67 -2.43
CA ARG A 27 21.46 -7.24 -2.35
C ARG A 27 21.79 -6.49 -3.63
N ARG A 28 22.26 -5.25 -3.50
CA ARG A 28 22.60 -4.35 -4.61
C ARG A 28 24.07 -3.95 -4.57
N GLU A 29 24.60 -3.61 -5.73
CA GLU A 29 25.90 -2.99 -5.91
C GLU A 29 25.73 -1.64 -6.61
N CYS A 30 26.36 -0.58 -6.09
CA CYS A 30 26.33 0.72 -6.72
C CYS A 30 27.28 0.76 -7.93
N GLU A 31 26.79 1.24 -9.07
CA GLU A 31 27.59 1.30 -10.29
C GLU A 31 28.61 2.47 -10.26
N SER A 32 28.37 3.50 -9.45
CA SER A 32 29.27 4.65 -9.34
C SER A 32 30.42 4.45 -8.34
N CYS A 33 30.20 3.73 -7.24
CA CYS A 33 31.22 3.55 -6.19
C CYS A 33 31.58 2.09 -5.86
N GLY A 34 30.97 1.11 -6.54
CA GLY A 34 31.24 -0.32 -6.36
C GLY A 34 30.81 -0.92 -5.01
N LYS A 35 30.30 -0.10 -4.08
CA LYS A 35 29.89 -0.56 -2.75
C LYS A 35 28.58 -1.34 -2.80
N ARG A 36 28.51 -2.38 -1.97
CA ARG A 36 27.34 -3.25 -1.84
C ARG A 36 26.45 -2.83 -0.68
N PHE A 37 25.14 -2.92 -0.85
CA PHE A 37 24.15 -2.61 0.17
C PHE A 37 22.90 -3.50 0.04
N THR A 38 22.07 -3.54 1.08
CA THR A 38 20.83 -4.34 1.10
C THR A 38 19.63 -3.41 1.14
N THR A 39 18.61 -3.70 0.34
CA THR A 39 17.32 -3.00 0.36
C THR A 39 16.19 -3.98 0.68
N TYR A 40 15.19 -3.52 1.43
CA TYR A 40 13.98 -4.29 1.71
C TYR A 40 12.81 -3.62 1.00
N GLU A 41 12.22 -4.33 0.06
CA GLU A 41 11.02 -3.89 -0.65
C GLU A 41 9.82 -4.56 0.01
N ARG A 42 8.79 -3.78 0.33
CA ARG A 42 7.55 -4.24 0.99
C ARG A 42 6.37 -3.73 0.18
N VAL A 43 5.30 -4.51 0.12
CA VAL A 43 4.04 -4.04 -0.46
C VAL A 43 3.48 -2.95 0.46
N GLU A 44 3.41 -1.73 -0.05
CA GLU A 44 2.74 -0.64 0.64
C GLU A 44 1.24 -0.77 0.42
N VAL A 45 0.49 -1.04 1.48
CA VAL A 45 -0.98 -1.03 1.44
C VAL A 45 -1.41 0.41 1.70
N MET A 46 -1.59 1.19 0.63
CA MET A 46 -2.16 2.53 0.76
C MET A 46 -3.61 2.41 1.23
N GLN A 47 -3.91 3.01 2.38
CA GLN A 47 -5.28 3.15 2.84
C GLN A 47 -5.95 4.28 2.05
N ILE A 48 -7.06 3.97 1.38
CA ILE A 48 -7.89 4.98 0.73
C ILE A 48 -8.53 5.82 1.84
N LEU A 49 -8.33 7.14 1.80
CA LEU A 49 -8.98 8.07 2.72
C LEU A 49 -10.15 8.75 2.02
N VAL A 50 -11.32 8.82 2.67
CA VAL A 50 -12.48 9.56 2.19
C VAL A 50 -12.66 10.85 2.98
N MET A 51 -12.98 11.93 2.27
CA MET A 51 -13.33 13.21 2.90
C MET A 51 -14.84 13.22 3.18
N LYS A 52 -15.20 13.39 4.44
CA LYS A 52 -16.59 13.50 4.87
C LYS A 52 -17.12 14.90 4.58
N ARG A 53 -18.45 15.02 4.47
CA ARG A 53 -19.13 16.31 4.35
C ARG A 53 -18.84 17.25 5.53
N SER A 54 -18.51 16.69 6.70
CA SER A 54 -18.05 17.44 7.89
C SER A 54 -16.61 17.95 7.79
N GLY A 55 -15.90 17.68 6.69
CA GLY A 55 -14.50 18.07 6.48
C GLY A 55 -13.46 17.08 7.04
N GLY A 56 -13.87 16.14 7.90
CA GLY A 56 -12.99 15.11 8.45
C GLY A 56 -12.55 14.08 7.40
N ARG A 57 -11.33 13.56 7.53
CA ARG A 57 -10.83 12.42 6.73
C ARG A 57 -10.94 11.15 7.55
N GLU A 58 -11.43 10.08 6.92
CA GLU A 58 -11.48 8.75 7.53
C GLU A 58 -11.01 7.69 6.52
N PRO A 59 -10.43 6.57 6.98
CA PRO A 59 -10.19 5.42 6.12
C PRO A 59 -11.50 4.93 5.50
N TYR A 60 -11.44 4.63 4.20
CA TYR A 60 -12.51 3.95 3.49
C TYR A 60 -12.74 2.57 4.13
N SER A 61 -14.00 2.28 4.46
CA SER A 61 -14.46 0.95 4.85
C SER A 61 -15.72 0.63 4.07
N ARG A 62 -15.67 -0.48 3.32
CA ARG A 62 -16.81 -0.97 2.55
C ARG A 62 -17.96 -1.36 3.48
N GLU A 63 -17.62 -1.96 4.63
CA GLU A 63 -18.58 -2.38 5.65
C GLU A 63 -19.33 -1.19 6.23
N LYS A 64 -18.64 -0.09 6.50
CA LYS A 64 -19.24 1.15 7.01
C LYS A 64 -20.24 1.74 6.02
N LEU A 65 -19.90 1.75 4.72
CA LEU A 65 -20.79 2.22 3.67
C LEU A 65 -22.01 1.31 3.53
N ARG A 66 -21.80 0.00 3.43
CA ARG A 66 -22.88 -0.99 3.36
C ARG A 66 -23.86 -0.83 4.51
N ALA A 67 -23.37 -0.75 5.75
CA ALA A 67 -24.22 -0.53 6.92
C ALA A 67 -24.95 0.82 6.91
N GLY A 68 -24.38 1.85 6.28
CA GLY A 68 -25.05 3.14 6.08
C GLY A 68 -26.21 3.03 5.09
N ILE A 69 -25.97 2.39 3.94
CA ILE A 69 -26.95 2.19 2.88
C ILE A 69 -28.07 1.27 3.36
N SER A 70 -27.75 0.12 3.98
CA SER A 70 -28.75 -0.80 4.52
C SER A 70 -29.67 -0.14 5.56
N ARG A 71 -29.14 0.76 6.40
CA ARG A 71 -29.97 1.53 7.35
C ARG A 71 -30.89 2.52 6.65
N ALA A 72 -30.41 3.21 5.61
CA ALA A 72 -31.22 4.13 4.82
C ALA A 72 -32.33 3.40 4.04
N CYS A 73 -32.04 2.19 3.56
CA CYS A 73 -32.95 1.37 2.76
C CYS A 73 -33.87 0.44 3.59
N ALA A 74 -33.80 0.45 4.92
CA ALA A 74 -34.47 -0.54 5.79
C ALA A 74 -35.99 -0.62 5.65
N LYS A 75 -36.66 0.41 5.11
CA LYS A 75 -38.11 0.44 4.85
C LYS A 75 -38.43 0.73 3.38
N THR A 76 -37.49 0.41 2.50
CA THR A 76 -37.62 0.58 1.05
C THR A 76 -37.70 -0.78 0.39
N ASN A 77 -38.02 -0.81 -0.91
CA ASN A 77 -38.07 -2.05 -1.68
C ASN A 77 -36.69 -2.52 -2.17
N VAL A 78 -35.60 -1.85 -1.74
CA VAL A 78 -34.23 -2.20 -2.12
C VAL A 78 -33.80 -3.45 -1.37
N THR A 79 -33.37 -4.46 -2.10
CA THR A 79 -32.92 -5.75 -1.58
C THR A 79 -31.47 -5.69 -1.10
N ALA A 80 -31.06 -6.68 -0.29
CA ALA A 80 -29.67 -6.76 0.18
C ALA A 80 -28.66 -7.01 -0.96
N GLU A 81 -29.09 -7.65 -2.05
CA GLU A 81 -28.29 -7.91 -3.25
C GLU A 81 -28.04 -6.62 -4.04
N GLU A 82 -29.01 -5.71 -4.11
CA GLU A 82 -28.86 -4.40 -4.77
C GLU A 82 -27.93 -3.43 -4.02
N ILE A 83 -27.58 -3.74 -2.75
CA ILE A 83 -26.71 -2.91 -1.90
C ILE A 83 -25.23 -3.35 -1.97
N ASP A 84 -24.93 -4.56 -2.48
CA ASP A 84 -23.59 -5.16 -2.48
C ASP A 84 -22.69 -4.74 -3.66
#